data_AF-A0A800F735-F1
#
_entry.id   AF-A0A800F735-F1
#
_cell.length_a   1.000
_cell.length_b   1.000
_cell.length_c   1.000
_cell.angle_alpha   90.00
_cell.angle_beta   90.00
_cell.angle_gamma   90.00
#
_symmetry.space_group_name_H-M   'P 1'
#
loop_
_entity.id
_entity.type
_entity.pdbx_description
1 polymer ?
#
loop_
_entity_poly.entity_id
_entity_poly.type
_entity_poly.pdbx_seq_one_letter_code
_entity_poly.pdbx_strand_id
1 'polypeptide(L)'
;MTKNPFVRCVRLVGAGLASVLLGALPAVAQDLEAMRPIAAFSTVFLEEMTWMEVRDAIREGTTTAIVATGGVEQNGPYVASGKHNFVLQATTEAIALELGIFQETDECEATRNQYHDDYHYPSIIATTDPNRIRSEQRLAAGLFSINGVDLAPLEQTIENGRRLVRYRAEITARAVRAAIARR
;
A
#
# COMPACT_ATOMS: atom_id res chain seq x y z
N MET A 1 -45.01 -20.80 20.05
CA MET A 1 -45.37 -21.74 18.96
C MET A 1 -46.27 -21.01 17.97
N THR A 2 -45.70 -20.47 16.90
CA THR A 2 -46.42 -19.76 15.83
C THR A 2 -45.69 -20.00 14.51
N LYS A 3 -46.30 -20.82 13.66
CA LYS A 3 -45.97 -20.98 12.22
C LYS A 3 -46.47 -19.74 11.48
N ASN A 4 -45.76 -19.23 10.46
CA ASN A 4 -46.24 -19.04 9.08
C ASN A 4 -45.20 -18.34 8.15
N PRO A 5 -45.42 -18.20 6.82
CA PRO A 5 -44.61 -18.91 5.80
C PRO A 5 -44.23 -18.03 4.58
N PHE A 6 -43.01 -18.09 4.04
CA PHE A 6 -42.79 -17.54 2.69
C PHE A 6 -41.80 -18.39 1.91
N VAL A 7 -42.30 -19.55 1.45
CA VAL A 7 -41.76 -20.21 0.26
C VAL A 7 -42.58 -19.67 -0.91
N ARG A 8 -41.97 -18.82 -1.74
CA ARG A 8 -42.55 -18.43 -3.02
C ARG A 8 -41.61 -18.84 -4.13
N CYS A 9 -42.03 -19.90 -4.81
CA CYS A 9 -41.50 -20.37 -6.07
C CYS A 9 -41.76 -19.31 -7.16
N VAL A 10 -40.71 -18.82 -7.84
CA VAL A 10 -40.84 -18.11 -9.13
C VAL A 10 -39.69 -18.52 -10.06
N ARG A 11 -40.08 -19.33 -11.05
CA ARG A 11 -39.56 -19.52 -12.43
C ARG A 11 -38.11 -19.13 -12.73
N LEU A 12 -37.30 -20.17 -13.01
CA LEU A 12 -36.19 -20.12 -13.95
C LEU A 12 -36.70 -19.65 -15.33
N VAL A 13 -36.30 -18.46 -15.75
CA VAL A 13 -36.26 -18.05 -17.16
C VAL A 13 -34.78 -18.07 -17.54
N GLY A 14 -34.40 -19.01 -18.40
CA GLY A 14 -33.09 -18.99 -19.04
C GLY A 14 -33.08 -17.96 -20.17
N ALA A 15 -32.03 -17.14 -20.23
CA ALA A 15 -31.46 -16.60 -21.46
C ALA A 15 -30.18 -15.82 -21.14
N GLY A 16 -29.05 -16.28 -21.71
CA GLY A 16 -27.86 -15.47 -21.92
C GLY A 16 -26.85 -15.40 -20.77
N LEU A 17 -25.98 -16.40 -20.68
CA LEU A 17 -24.59 -16.14 -20.25
C LEU A 17 -23.93 -15.31 -21.37
N ALA A 18 -24.19 -14.01 -21.36
CA ALA A 18 -23.25 -13.07 -21.96
C ALA A 18 -22.01 -13.12 -21.07
N SER A 19 -21.04 -13.96 -21.40
CA SER A 19 -19.68 -13.81 -20.91
C SER A 19 -19.17 -12.48 -21.44
N VAL A 20 -19.48 -11.41 -20.72
CA VAL A 20 -18.72 -10.18 -20.81
C VAL A 20 -17.34 -10.57 -20.31
N LEU A 21 -16.43 -10.80 -21.25
CA LEU A 21 -15.01 -10.74 -20.97
C LEU A 21 -14.76 -9.31 -20.50
N LEU A 22 -14.86 -9.10 -19.19
CA LEU A 22 -14.29 -7.94 -18.51
C LEU A 22 -12.77 -8.09 -18.69
N GLY A 23 -12.27 -7.73 -19.87
CA GLY A 23 -10.87 -7.38 -20.00
C GLY A 23 -10.66 -6.24 -19.01
N ALA A 24 -9.74 -6.42 -18.06
CA ALA A 24 -9.35 -5.35 -17.16
C ALA A 24 -8.86 -4.20 -18.05
N LEU A 25 -9.72 -3.19 -18.27
CA LEU A 25 -9.26 -1.94 -18.85
C LEU A 25 -8.16 -1.46 -17.92
N PRO A 26 -6.99 -1.04 -18.45
CA PRO A 26 -5.97 -0.47 -17.61
C PRO A 26 -6.63 0.67 -16.84
N ALA A 27 -6.73 0.51 -15.52
CA ALA A 27 -7.24 1.57 -14.68
C ALA A 27 -6.39 2.79 -15.01
N VAL A 28 -7.03 3.86 -15.50
CA VAL A 28 -6.36 5.16 -15.53
C VAL A 28 -6.03 5.42 -14.06
N ALA A 29 -4.74 5.43 -13.72
CA ALA A 29 -4.22 5.26 -12.36
C ALA A 29 -4.75 6.28 -11.32
N GLN A 30 -5.58 7.23 -11.76
CA GLN A 30 -6.02 8.43 -11.06
C GLN A 30 -7.52 8.74 -11.26
N ASP A 31 -8.31 7.86 -11.88
CA ASP A 31 -9.76 8.04 -11.89
C ASP A 31 -10.34 7.66 -10.52
N LEU A 32 -10.82 8.66 -9.77
CA LEU A 32 -11.42 8.46 -8.45
C LEU A 32 -12.64 7.54 -8.51
N GLU A 33 -13.35 7.46 -9.64
CA GLU A 33 -14.51 6.59 -9.81
C GLU A 33 -14.15 5.20 -10.36
N ALA A 34 -12.90 4.99 -10.79
CA ALA A 34 -12.49 3.69 -11.32
C ALA A 34 -12.59 2.59 -10.26
N MET A 35 -13.09 1.43 -10.71
CA MET A 35 -13.03 0.22 -9.91
C MET A 35 -11.59 -0.17 -9.60
N ARG A 36 -11.37 -0.74 -8.41
CA ARG A 36 -10.06 -1.30 -8.07
C ARG A 36 -9.69 -2.41 -9.04
N PRO A 37 -8.48 -2.37 -9.63
CA PRO A 37 -8.04 -3.40 -10.58
C PRO A 37 -7.57 -4.69 -9.89
N ILE A 38 -7.32 -4.67 -8.58
CA ILE A 38 -6.86 -5.80 -7.77
C ILE A 38 -7.60 -5.86 -6.43
N ALA A 39 -7.63 -7.04 -5.82
CA ALA A 39 -8.28 -7.28 -4.53
C ALA A 39 -7.59 -6.53 -3.37
N ALA A 40 -8.37 -6.24 -2.32
CA ALA A 40 -7.90 -5.56 -1.12
C ALA A 40 -6.86 -6.40 -0.37
N PHE A 41 -5.83 -5.76 0.16
CA PHE A 41 -5.03 -6.34 1.22
C PHE A 41 -5.72 -6.20 2.58
N SER A 42 -5.66 -7.27 3.38
CA SER A 42 -6.25 -7.28 4.72
C SER A 42 -5.26 -6.69 5.72
N THR A 43 -5.36 -5.39 5.96
CA THR A 43 -4.56 -4.64 6.93
C THR A 43 -5.37 -3.49 7.55
N VAL A 44 -4.92 -3.00 8.70
CA VAL A 44 -5.42 -1.76 9.32
C VAL A 44 -4.45 -0.58 9.14
N PHE A 45 -3.26 -0.82 8.59
CA PHE A 45 -2.23 0.17 8.35
C PHE A 45 -2.39 0.80 6.96
N LEU A 46 -2.60 2.11 6.91
CA LEU A 46 -2.82 2.84 5.66
C LEU A 46 -1.57 2.84 4.78
N GLU A 47 -0.37 2.80 5.37
CA GLU A 47 0.89 2.69 4.63
C GLU A 47 1.06 1.33 3.92
N GLU A 48 0.25 0.34 4.29
CA GLU A 48 0.17 -0.96 3.60
C GLU A 48 -0.98 -1.02 2.59
N MET A 49 -1.84 0.00 2.56
CA MET A 49 -2.93 0.16 1.61
C MET A 49 -2.50 0.94 0.36
N THR A 50 -3.08 0.57 -0.77
CA THR A 50 -3.11 1.40 -1.98
C THR A 50 -4.08 2.56 -1.78
N TRP A 51 -3.87 3.67 -2.50
CA TRP A 51 -4.77 4.82 -2.43
C TRP A 51 -6.24 4.46 -2.73
N MET A 52 -6.48 3.46 -3.59
CA MET A 52 -7.84 3.02 -3.91
C MET A 52 -8.49 2.21 -2.78
N GLU A 53 -7.70 1.46 -1.99
CA GLU A 53 -8.18 0.78 -0.78
C GLU A 53 -8.57 1.81 0.29
N VAL A 54 -7.77 2.87 0.46
CA VAL A 54 -8.11 4.00 1.34
C VAL A 54 -9.40 4.69 0.90
N ARG A 55 -9.50 5.03 -0.39
CA ARG A 55 -10.70 5.64 -0.98
C ARG A 55 -11.94 4.78 -0.75
N ASP A 56 -11.83 3.48 -1.01
CA ASP A 56 -12.96 2.56 -0.87
C ASP A 56 -13.36 2.39 0.61
N ALA A 57 -12.40 2.32 1.55
CA ALA A 57 -12.68 2.32 2.99
C ALA A 57 -13.45 3.58 3.43
N ILE A 58 -13.07 4.76 2.92
CA ILE A 58 -13.79 6.02 3.18
C ILE A 58 -15.22 5.95 2.62
N ARG A 59 -15.40 5.45 1.40
CA ARG A 59 -16.73 5.28 0.77
C ARG A 59 -17.60 4.27 1.49
N GLU A 60 -17.00 3.22 2.05
CA GLU A 60 -17.66 2.20 2.86
C GLU A 60 -18.00 2.70 4.27
N GLY A 61 -17.57 3.91 4.63
CA GLY A 61 -18.01 4.63 5.83
C GLY A 61 -16.95 4.79 6.91
N THR A 62 -15.68 4.45 6.66
CA THR A 62 -14.62 4.76 7.61
C THR A 62 -14.35 6.26 7.64
N THR A 63 -14.46 6.86 8.83
CA THR A 63 -14.28 8.31 9.05
C THR A 63 -13.19 8.65 10.06
N THR A 64 -12.58 7.64 10.67
CA THR A 64 -11.61 7.83 11.75
C THR A 64 -10.28 7.27 11.33
N ALA A 65 -9.20 7.97 11.69
CA ALA A 65 -7.84 7.49 11.59
C ALA A 65 -7.11 7.62 12.92
N ILE A 66 -6.17 6.71 13.17
CA ILE A 66 -5.20 6.84 14.26
C ILE A 66 -3.93 7.44 13.66
N VAL A 67 -3.37 8.46 14.31
CA VAL A 67 -2.07 9.04 13.94
C VAL A 67 -1.15 8.87 15.12
N ALA A 68 -0.21 7.92 15.00
CA ALA A 68 0.67 7.56 16.08
C ALA A 68 2.04 8.20 15.89
N THR A 69 2.52 8.93 16.90
CA THR A 69 3.80 9.64 16.85
C THR A 69 4.85 8.91 17.67
N GLY A 70 5.89 8.43 16.98
CA GLY A 70 7.01 7.75 17.61
C GLY A 70 8.19 8.69 17.93
N GLY A 71 9.36 8.09 18.15
CA GLY A 71 10.58 8.83 18.42
C GLY A 71 11.78 7.92 18.66
N VAL A 72 12.97 8.48 18.47
CA VAL A 72 14.24 7.83 18.78
C VAL A 72 14.85 8.51 19.99
N GLU A 73 15.05 7.75 21.08
CA GLU A 73 15.64 8.26 22.31
C GLU A 73 16.60 7.24 22.94
N GLN A 74 17.37 7.66 23.94
CA GLN A 74 18.19 6.70 24.71
C GLN A 74 17.32 5.91 25.71
N ASN A 75 17.35 4.57 25.59
CA ASN A 75 16.47 3.63 26.28
C ASN A 75 17.19 2.70 27.28
N GLY A 76 18.33 3.15 27.79
CA GLY A 76 19.19 2.31 28.64
C GLY A 76 19.99 1.29 27.83
N PRO A 77 20.65 0.32 28.48
CA PRO A 77 21.63 -0.54 27.81
C PRO A 77 21.04 -1.73 27.05
N TYR A 78 19.76 -2.03 27.20
CA TYR A 78 19.15 -3.29 26.71
C TYR A 78 17.96 -3.11 25.76
N VAL A 79 17.56 -1.87 25.48
CA VAL A 79 16.37 -1.58 24.68
C VAL A 79 16.76 -0.72 23.48
N ALA A 80 16.23 -1.03 22.31
CA ALA A 80 16.50 -0.30 21.09
C ALA A 80 16.01 1.15 21.18
N SER A 81 16.77 2.09 20.60
CA SER A 81 16.44 3.54 20.66
C SER A 81 15.09 3.90 20.05
N GLY A 82 14.59 3.12 19.09
CA GLY A 82 13.28 3.29 18.46
C GLY A 82 12.11 2.64 19.20
N LYS A 83 12.22 2.32 20.50
CA LYS A 83 11.20 1.55 21.26
C LYS A 83 9.77 2.06 21.05
N HIS A 84 9.61 3.38 20.95
CA HIS A 84 8.31 4.01 20.78
C HIS A 84 7.64 3.56 19.48
N ASN A 85 8.38 3.52 18.38
CA ASN A 85 7.86 3.12 17.07
C ASN A 85 7.37 1.65 17.10
N PHE A 86 8.13 0.76 17.74
CA PHE A 86 7.77 -0.66 17.83
C PHE A 86 6.56 -0.91 18.74
N VAL A 87 6.48 -0.20 19.87
CA VAL A 87 5.32 -0.26 20.76
C VAL A 87 4.08 0.27 20.05
N LEU A 88 4.21 1.37 19.30
CA LEU A 88 3.12 1.93 18.52
C LEU A 88 2.64 0.92 17.48
N GLN A 89 3.52 0.35 16.67
CA GLN A 89 3.13 -0.65 15.67
C GLN A 89 2.25 -1.76 16.25
N ALA A 90 2.65 -2.36 17.38
CA ALA A 90 1.84 -3.42 18.01
C ALA A 90 0.54 -2.91 18.64
N THR A 91 0.59 -1.74 19.30
CA THR A 91 -0.55 -1.23 20.07
C THR A 91 -1.62 -0.63 19.16
N THR A 92 -1.22 0.04 18.10
CA THR A 92 -2.15 0.72 17.20
C THR A 92 -2.88 -0.26 16.30
N GLU A 93 -2.24 -1.37 15.89
CA GLU A 93 -2.93 -2.51 15.27
C GLU A 93 -4.04 -3.05 16.17
N ALA A 94 -3.73 -3.33 17.44
CA ALA A 94 -4.69 -3.85 18.40
C ALA A 94 -5.87 -2.86 18.64
N ILE A 95 -5.58 -1.56 18.78
CA ILE A 95 -6.61 -0.52 18.92
C ILE A 95 -7.46 -0.43 17.65
N ALA A 96 -6.83 -0.45 16.47
CA ALA A 96 -7.50 -0.37 15.19
C ALA A 96 -8.44 -1.56 14.95
N LEU A 97 -8.03 -2.78 15.30
CA LEU A 97 -8.86 -3.98 15.21
C LEU A 97 -10.06 -3.94 16.17
N GLU A 98 -9.86 -3.47 17.40
CA GLU A 98 -10.96 -3.32 18.38
C GLU A 98 -11.99 -2.28 17.91
N LEU A 99 -11.54 -1.23 17.24
CA LEU A 99 -12.38 -0.11 16.83
C LEU A 99 -12.87 -0.17 15.37
N GLY A 100 -12.32 -1.05 14.54
CA GLY A 100 -12.57 -1.08 13.10
C GLY A 100 -12.03 0.16 12.35
N ILE A 101 -10.84 0.66 12.72
CA ILE A 101 -10.24 1.91 12.24
C ILE A 101 -9.01 1.65 11.36
N PHE A 102 -8.70 2.56 10.42
CA PHE A 102 -7.49 2.53 9.60
C PHE A 102 -6.48 3.61 10.02
N GLN A 103 -5.19 3.32 10.08
CA GLN A 103 -4.15 4.18 10.69
C GLN A 103 -3.15 4.74 9.66
N GLU A 104 -2.80 6.02 9.72
CA GLU A 104 -1.66 6.58 8.96
C GLU A 104 -0.37 6.66 9.80
N THR A 105 0.79 6.53 9.14
CA THR A 105 2.09 6.96 9.69
C THR A 105 2.66 8.18 8.94
N ASP A 106 2.93 9.22 9.74
CA ASP A 106 3.78 10.42 9.59
C ASP A 106 3.92 11.14 8.22
N GLU A 107 3.86 12.47 8.26
CA GLU A 107 3.91 13.33 7.06
C GLU A 107 5.31 13.39 6.43
N CYS A 108 5.38 13.20 5.10
CA CYS A 108 6.51 13.63 4.29
C CYS A 108 6.01 14.23 2.97
N GLU A 109 6.09 15.56 2.84
CA GLU A 109 5.82 16.28 1.59
C GLU A 109 6.71 15.77 0.44
N ALA A 110 6.13 15.54 -0.75
CA ALA A 110 6.89 15.60 -1.99
C ALA A 110 6.28 16.58 -2.98
N THR A 111 7.03 17.64 -3.25
CA THR A 111 6.85 18.46 -4.45
C THR A 111 7.43 17.73 -5.65
N ARG A 112 6.67 16.78 -6.21
CA ARG A 112 6.88 16.27 -7.58
C ARG A 112 5.55 15.80 -8.16
N ASN A 113 4.89 16.67 -8.92
CA ASN A 113 3.68 16.39 -9.71
C ASN A 113 2.53 15.66 -8.98
N GLN A 114 2.36 15.82 -7.67
CA GLN A 114 1.23 15.31 -6.85
C GLN A 114 1.03 13.77 -6.85
N TYR A 115 1.95 12.98 -7.41
CA TYR A 115 1.79 11.52 -7.51
C TYR A 115 3.09 10.78 -7.13
N HIS A 116 2.96 9.76 -6.28
CA HIS A 116 4.07 8.97 -5.71
C HIS A 116 4.15 7.54 -6.24
N ASP A 117 3.61 7.30 -7.45
CA ASP A 117 3.66 5.99 -8.10
C ASP A 117 4.30 6.11 -9.50
N ASP A 118 5.58 5.78 -9.55
CA ASP A 118 6.42 5.68 -10.76
C ASP A 118 7.42 4.53 -10.57
N TYR A 119 8.15 4.10 -11.59
CA TYR A 119 9.08 2.97 -11.48
C TYR A 119 10.09 3.06 -10.31
N HIS A 120 10.48 4.27 -9.89
CA HIS A 120 11.49 4.47 -8.85
C HIS A 120 11.02 4.01 -7.47
N TYR A 121 9.74 4.21 -7.09
CA TYR A 121 9.28 3.82 -5.76
C TYR A 121 9.07 2.30 -5.60
N PRO A 122 8.31 1.60 -6.46
CA PRO A 122 8.15 0.17 -6.39
C PRO A 122 9.48 -0.57 -6.54
N SER A 123 10.42 -0.08 -7.36
CA SER A 123 11.75 -0.70 -7.45
C SER A 123 12.49 -0.65 -6.11
N ILE A 124 12.50 0.49 -5.41
CA ILE A 124 13.12 0.61 -4.08
C ILE A 124 12.35 -0.21 -3.02
N ILE A 125 11.01 -0.13 -2.98
CA ILE A 125 10.19 -0.85 -2.01
C ILE A 125 10.39 -2.36 -2.13
N ALA A 126 10.41 -2.87 -3.36
CA ALA A 126 10.61 -4.30 -3.64
C ALA A 126 11.97 -4.83 -3.18
N THR A 127 12.96 -3.97 -2.88
CA THR A 127 14.23 -4.41 -2.28
C THR A 127 14.08 -4.90 -0.84
N THR A 128 13.01 -4.48 -0.16
CA THR A 128 12.71 -4.87 1.22
C THR A 128 11.72 -6.02 1.24
N ASP A 129 10.60 -5.87 0.53
CA ASP A 129 9.57 -6.89 0.39
C ASP A 129 8.77 -6.64 -0.91
N PRO A 130 8.84 -7.54 -1.90
CA PRO A 130 8.12 -7.38 -3.17
C PRO A 130 6.59 -7.49 -3.03
N ASN A 131 6.06 -8.09 -1.96
CA ASN A 131 4.62 -8.18 -1.76
C ASN A 131 3.97 -6.81 -1.55
N ARG A 132 4.75 -5.82 -1.07
CA ARG A 132 4.30 -4.43 -0.86
C ARG A 132 3.97 -3.72 -2.16
N ILE A 133 4.48 -4.20 -3.30
CA ILE A 133 4.17 -3.64 -4.63
C ILE A 133 3.12 -4.46 -5.39
N ARG A 134 2.50 -5.44 -4.72
CA ARG A 134 1.46 -6.33 -5.27
C ARG A 134 1.95 -7.07 -6.52
N SER A 135 3.22 -7.48 -6.53
CA SER A 135 3.87 -8.04 -7.71
C SER A 135 3.12 -9.24 -8.27
N GLU A 136 2.71 -10.18 -7.41
CA GLU A 136 1.98 -11.39 -7.85
C GLU A 136 0.60 -11.06 -8.43
N GLN A 137 -0.19 -10.22 -7.74
CA GLN A 137 -1.53 -9.84 -8.18
C GLN A 137 -1.47 -9.06 -9.50
N ARG A 138 -0.51 -8.15 -9.63
CA ARG A 138 -0.33 -7.34 -10.84
C ARG A 138 0.17 -8.17 -12.01
N LEU A 139 1.07 -9.13 -11.78
CA LEU A 139 1.50 -10.07 -12.82
C LEU A 139 0.33 -10.93 -13.29
N ALA A 140 -0.45 -11.50 -12.36
CA ALA A 140 -1.62 -12.32 -12.68
C ALA A 140 -2.70 -11.54 -13.45
N ALA A 141 -2.85 -10.24 -13.15
CA ALA A 141 -3.80 -9.36 -13.83
C ALA A 141 -3.28 -8.77 -15.15
N GLY A 142 -2.01 -8.98 -15.53
CA GLY A 142 -1.40 -8.33 -16.69
C GLY A 142 -1.19 -6.81 -16.50
N LEU A 143 -1.08 -6.35 -15.25
CA LEU A 143 -0.98 -4.95 -14.83
C LEU A 143 0.35 -4.64 -14.13
N PHE A 144 1.39 -5.44 -14.38
CA PHE A 144 2.72 -5.23 -13.80
C PHE A 144 3.55 -4.20 -14.58
N SER A 145 2.93 -3.06 -14.89
CA SER A 145 3.56 -1.91 -15.53
C SER A 145 3.02 -0.60 -14.95
N ILE A 146 3.79 0.47 -15.02
CA ILE A 146 3.37 1.83 -14.62
C ILE A 146 3.82 2.80 -15.71
N ASN A 147 2.89 3.65 -16.19
CA ASN A 147 3.16 4.65 -17.23
C ASN A 147 3.84 4.07 -18.49
N GLY A 148 3.46 2.84 -18.87
CA GLY A 148 4.03 2.13 -20.02
C GLY A 148 5.43 1.51 -19.78
N VAL A 149 5.98 1.63 -18.57
CA VAL A 149 7.22 0.95 -18.18
C VAL A 149 6.86 -0.35 -17.48
N ASP A 150 7.33 -1.46 -18.05
CA ASP A 150 7.17 -2.79 -17.46
C ASP A 150 8.01 -2.92 -16.18
N LEU A 151 7.41 -3.48 -15.13
CA LEU A 151 8.11 -3.84 -13.89
C LEU A 151 8.63 -5.29 -13.96
N ALA A 152 8.23 -6.07 -14.96
CA ALA A 152 8.77 -7.40 -15.22
C ALA A 152 10.14 -7.34 -15.92
N PRO A 153 11.03 -8.31 -15.66
CA PRO A 153 10.93 -9.30 -14.58
C PRO A 153 11.15 -8.64 -13.21
N LEU A 154 10.47 -9.14 -12.16
CA LEU A 154 10.52 -8.58 -10.81
C LEU A 154 11.96 -8.50 -10.28
N GLU A 155 12.78 -9.50 -10.60
CA GLU A 155 14.19 -9.56 -10.23
C GLU A 155 14.97 -8.35 -10.74
N GLN A 156 14.69 -7.91 -11.97
CA GLN A 156 15.34 -6.73 -12.56
C GLN A 156 14.87 -5.44 -11.88
N THR A 157 13.60 -5.37 -11.51
CA THR A 157 13.04 -4.24 -10.76
C THR A 157 13.65 -4.13 -9.37
N ILE A 158 13.82 -5.25 -8.67
CA ILE A 158 14.52 -5.30 -7.38
C ILE A 158 15.98 -4.86 -7.54
N GLU A 159 16.68 -5.35 -8.56
CA GLU A 159 18.09 -4.98 -8.78
C GLU A 159 18.25 -3.48 -9.08
N ASN A 160 17.37 -2.92 -9.92
CA ASN A 160 17.35 -1.48 -10.17
C ASN A 160 17.07 -0.68 -8.88
N GLY A 161 16.16 -1.18 -8.03
CA GLY A 161 15.91 -0.63 -6.71
C GLY A 161 17.15 -0.60 -5.82
N ARG A 162 17.91 -1.70 -5.76
CA ARG A 162 19.15 -1.77 -4.96
C ARG A 162 20.20 -0.77 -5.44
N ARG A 163 20.30 -0.57 -6.75
CA ARG A 163 21.19 0.44 -7.35
C ARG A 163 20.75 1.86 -6.98
N LEU A 164 19.45 2.15 -6.99
CA LEU A 164 18.91 3.44 -6.55
C LEU A 164 19.16 3.69 -5.06
N VAL A 165 18.93 2.70 -4.20
CA VAL A 165 19.22 2.79 -2.75
C VAL A 165 20.70 3.11 -2.54
N ARG A 166 21.60 2.40 -3.23
CA ARG A 166 23.05 2.66 -3.14
C ARG A 166 23.41 4.07 -3.59
N TYR A 167 22.93 4.49 -4.75
CA TYR A 167 23.19 5.82 -5.30
C TYR A 167 22.76 6.94 -4.33
N ARG A 168 21.55 6.81 -3.75
CA ARG A 168 21.02 7.76 -2.76
C ARG A 168 21.89 7.80 -1.50
N ALA A 169 22.27 6.63 -0.97
CA ALA A 169 23.13 6.53 0.20
C ALA A 169 24.51 7.16 -0.03
N GLU A 170 25.10 6.94 -1.21
CA GLU A 170 26.42 7.47 -1.57
C GLU A 170 26.44 9.00 -1.64
N ILE A 171 25.41 9.63 -2.23
CA ILE A 171 25.31 11.10 -2.29
C ILE A 171 25.23 11.68 -0.88
N THR A 172 24.36 11.14 -0.03
CA THR A 172 24.20 11.60 1.35
C THR A 172 25.47 11.40 2.15
N ALA A 173 26.10 10.22 2.09
CA ALA A 173 27.34 9.94 2.81
C ALA A 173 28.47 10.89 2.37
N ARG A 174 28.57 11.21 1.07
CA ARG A 174 29.55 12.16 0.55
C ARG A 174 29.34 13.56 1.11
N ALA A 175 28.09 14.04 1.13
CA ALA A 175 27.75 15.34 1.69
C ALA A 175 28.08 15.42 3.19
N VAL A 176 27.74 14.38 3.96
CA VAL A 176 28.06 14.28 5.39
C VAL A 176 29.58 14.31 5.62
N ARG A 177 30.35 13.50 4.90
CA ARG A 177 31.82 13.49 5.00
C ARG A 177 32.42 14.87 4.70
N ALA A 178 31.92 15.55 3.66
CA ALA A 178 32.36 16.89 3.31
C ALA A 178 32.04 17.92 4.41
N ALA A 179 30.89 17.80 5.07
CA ALA A 179 30.52 18.67 6.19
C ALA A 179 31.40 18.42 7.43
N ILE A 180 31.73 17.16 7.72
CA ILE A 180 32.63 16.80 8.84
C ILE A 180 34.05 17.34 8.59
N ALA A 181 34.58 17.22 7.37
CA ALA A 181 35.94 17.66 7.03
C ALA A 181 36.14 19.19 7.03
N ARG A 182 35.05 19.97 7.14
CA ARG A 182 35.08 21.45 7.23
C ARG A 182 35.06 21.98 8.67
N ARG A 183 34.97 21.09 9.66
CA ARG A 183 35.11 21.43 11.08
C ARG A 183 36.57 21.33 11.51
#